data_AF-A0A0E9N9A6-F1
#
_entry.id   AF-A0A0E9N9A6-F1
#
_cell.length_a   1.000
_cell.length_b   1.000
_cell.length_c   1.000
_cell.angle_alpha   90.00
_cell.angle_beta   90.00
_cell.angle_gamma   90.00
#
_symmetry.space_group_name_H-M   'P 1'
#
loop_
_entity.id
_entity.type
_entity.pdbx_description
1 polymer ?
#
loop_
_entity_poly.entity_id
_entity_poly.type
_entity_poly.pdbx_seq_one_letter_code
_entity_poly.pdbx_strand_id
1 'polypeptide(L)'
;MRASEFEREKTTTPIPISFSIAMSTTLDYPSTNPEAPQGHPGHLTSEQESKVVQLRAALQQAGCTERLDDPSMCRFLRARKWDINLAKEMFLNCEKWRREFGVDEIAKNFQYPEKEAVSKYYPQYYHKTDKDGRPVYIEQLGGIDLKKMYEITTQERMMQNLVYEYEKFVDPRLVKNLSSLLTRPGLT
;
A
#
# COMPACT_ATOMS: atom_id res chain seq x y z
N MET A 1 -46.68 -56.87 -11.25
CA MET A 1 -46.42 -56.18 -9.96
C MET A 1 -44.94 -56.33 -9.68
N ARG A 2 -44.14 -55.29 -9.97
CA ARG A 2 -43.46 -54.39 -9.00
C ARG A 2 -42.29 -55.07 -8.29
N ALA A 3 -41.10 -54.50 -8.16
CA ALA A 3 -40.33 -53.48 -8.88
C ALA A 3 -38.89 -53.66 -8.36
N SER A 4 -37.91 -53.47 -9.25
CA SER A 4 -36.47 -53.46 -9.01
C SER A 4 -36.03 -52.36 -8.05
N GLU A 5 -35.15 -52.66 -7.09
CA GLU A 5 -34.33 -51.65 -6.41
C GLU A 5 -32.85 -52.03 -6.49
N PHE A 6 -32.16 -51.16 -7.21
CA PHE A 6 -30.75 -51.15 -7.60
C PHE A 6 -30.06 -50.17 -6.65
N GLU A 7 -29.26 -50.66 -5.72
CA GLU A 7 -28.47 -49.81 -4.81
C GLU A 7 -27.36 -49.13 -5.61
N ARG A 8 -27.54 -47.83 -5.85
CA ARG A 8 -26.60 -46.96 -6.55
C ARG A 8 -25.49 -46.50 -5.60
N GLU A 9 -24.26 -46.76 -6.03
CA GLU A 9 -23.04 -46.04 -5.70
C GLU A 9 -23.30 -44.54 -5.50
N LYS A 10 -22.90 -44.00 -4.34
CA LYS A 10 -22.89 -42.57 -4.07
C LYS A 10 -21.71 -41.95 -4.81
N THR A 11 -21.90 -41.64 -6.08
CA THR A 11 -21.03 -40.75 -6.84
C THR A 11 -21.17 -39.34 -6.26
N THR A 12 -20.23 -38.93 -5.39
CA THR A 12 -20.09 -37.52 -4.99
C THR A 12 -19.74 -36.73 -6.25
N THR A 13 -20.74 -36.03 -6.80
CA THR A 13 -20.56 -35.05 -7.86
C THR A 13 -19.67 -33.91 -7.35
N PRO A 14 -18.66 -33.45 -8.12
CA PRO A 14 -17.88 -32.29 -7.72
C PRO A 14 -18.81 -31.07 -7.67
N ILE A 15 -18.85 -30.41 -6.52
CA ILE A 15 -19.51 -29.12 -6.34
C ILE A 15 -18.85 -28.16 -7.34
N PRO A 16 -19.61 -27.54 -8.27
CA PRO A 16 -19.03 -26.50 -9.11
C PRO A 16 -18.65 -25.35 -8.18
N ILE A 17 -17.35 -25.07 -8.06
CA ILE A 17 -16.86 -23.83 -7.47
C ILE A 17 -17.33 -22.73 -8.41
N SER A 18 -18.51 -22.20 -8.13
CA SER A 18 -18.97 -20.93 -8.66
C SER A 18 -17.99 -19.88 -8.18
N PHE A 19 -16.96 -19.63 -8.98
CA PHE A 19 -16.16 -18.42 -8.86
C PHE A 19 -17.05 -17.29 -9.35
N SER A 20 -17.93 -16.81 -8.47
CA SER A 20 -18.53 -15.50 -8.64
C SER A 20 -17.37 -14.52 -8.51
N ILE A 21 -16.74 -14.22 -9.65
CA ILE A 21 -15.94 -13.02 -9.78
C ILE A 21 -16.97 -11.91 -9.63
N ALA A 22 -17.15 -11.44 -8.39
CA ALA A 22 -17.62 -10.09 -8.19
C ALA A 22 -16.62 -9.22 -8.94
N MET A 23 -16.99 -8.84 -10.17
CA MET A 23 -16.43 -7.70 -10.87
C MET A 23 -16.73 -6.53 -9.94
N SER A 24 -15.84 -6.30 -8.96
CA SER A 24 -15.90 -5.18 -8.05
C SER A 24 -15.59 -3.94 -8.88
N THR A 25 -16.62 -3.50 -9.59
CA THR A 25 -16.74 -2.14 -10.08
C THR A 25 -16.44 -1.20 -8.90
N THR A 26 -15.66 -0.16 -9.20
CA THR A 26 -15.14 0.90 -8.32
C THR A 26 -13.85 0.58 -7.57
N LEU A 27 -12.76 0.97 -8.24
CA LEU A 27 -11.46 1.20 -7.64
C LEU A 27 -11.55 2.39 -6.68
N ASP A 28 -11.72 2.11 -5.39
CA ASP A 28 -11.86 3.11 -4.34
C ASP A 28 -10.52 3.78 -3.94
N TYR A 29 -9.72 4.20 -4.92
CA TYR A 29 -8.64 5.15 -4.66
C TYR A 29 -9.14 6.56 -5.01
N PRO A 30 -9.03 7.55 -4.10
CA PRO A 30 -9.41 8.93 -4.40
C PRO A 30 -8.38 9.58 -5.32
N SER A 31 -8.21 9.04 -6.53
CA SER A 31 -7.60 9.78 -7.63
C SER A 31 -8.75 10.43 -8.39
N THR A 32 -8.92 11.73 -8.15
CA THR A 32 -9.82 12.57 -8.95
C THR A 32 -9.21 12.93 -10.30
N ASN A 33 -8.02 12.43 -10.64
CA ASN A 33 -7.36 12.72 -11.90
C ASN A 33 -7.98 11.85 -13.03
N PRO A 34 -8.75 12.46 -13.96
CA PRO A 34 -9.36 11.75 -15.09
C PRO A 34 -8.34 11.35 -16.18
N GLU A 35 -7.10 11.84 -16.10
CA GLU A 35 -5.99 11.56 -17.01
C GLU A 35 -4.94 10.64 -16.37
N ALA A 36 -5.36 9.75 -15.45
CA ALA A 36 -4.40 8.84 -14.82
C ALA A 36 -3.64 8.03 -15.89
N PRO A 37 -2.31 7.95 -15.80
CA PRO A 37 -1.51 7.31 -16.84
C PRO A 37 -1.83 5.81 -16.94
N GLN A 38 -1.65 5.25 -18.13
CA GLN A 38 -1.88 3.83 -18.40
C GLN A 38 -1.14 2.93 -17.39
N GLY A 39 -1.78 1.83 -16.99
CA GLY A 39 -1.24 0.90 -16.00
C GLY A 39 -1.54 1.29 -14.56
N HIS A 40 -2.32 2.36 -14.35
CA HIS A 40 -2.90 2.70 -13.06
C HIS A 40 -4.25 2.00 -12.86
N PRO A 41 -4.67 1.81 -11.59
CA PRO A 41 -5.97 1.24 -11.29
C PRO A 41 -7.08 2.01 -12.06
N GLY A 42 -7.96 1.30 -12.77
CA GLY A 42 -9.02 1.87 -13.63
C GLY A 42 -8.59 2.25 -15.05
N HIS A 43 -7.30 2.18 -15.36
CA HIS A 43 -6.71 2.54 -16.65
C HIS A 43 -5.78 1.42 -17.14
N LEU A 44 -6.26 0.17 -17.07
CA LEU A 44 -5.52 -1.04 -17.42
C LEU A 44 -5.96 -1.57 -18.79
N THR A 45 -5.02 -2.16 -19.53
CA THR A 45 -5.38 -3.01 -20.68
C THR A 45 -5.83 -4.39 -20.20
N SER A 46 -6.55 -5.15 -21.03
CA SER A 46 -6.96 -6.52 -20.67
C SER A 46 -5.77 -7.44 -20.34
N GLU A 47 -4.61 -7.23 -20.98
CA GLU A 47 -3.37 -7.93 -20.64
C GLU A 47 -2.88 -7.56 -19.22
N GLN A 48 -2.91 -6.28 -18.88
CA GLN A 48 -2.51 -5.78 -17.56
C GLN A 48 -3.46 -6.27 -16.46
N GLU A 49 -4.77 -6.28 -16.69
CA GLU A 49 -5.76 -6.84 -15.78
C GLU A 49 -5.47 -8.32 -15.50
N SER A 50 -5.19 -9.11 -16.55
CA SER A 50 -4.80 -10.51 -16.40
C SER A 50 -3.54 -10.66 -15.55
N LYS A 51 -2.53 -9.80 -15.75
CA LYS A 51 -1.29 -9.80 -14.95
C LYS A 51 -1.52 -9.46 -13.48
N VAL A 52 -2.46 -8.55 -13.16
CA VAL A 52 -2.85 -8.24 -11.78
C VAL A 52 -3.41 -9.49 -11.09
N VAL A 53 -4.32 -10.20 -11.75
CA VAL A 53 -4.92 -11.43 -11.22
C VAL A 53 -3.88 -12.52 -11.04
N GLN A 54 -3.00 -12.71 -12.03
CA GLN A 54 -1.92 -13.70 -11.98
C GLN A 54 -0.94 -13.43 -10.84
N LEU A 55 -0.48 -12.19 -10.67
CA LEU A 55 0.41 -11.82 -9.57
C LEU A 55 -0.26 -12.09 -8.20
N ARG A 56 -1.51 -11.66 -8.03
CA ARG A 56 -2.27 -11.91 -6.80
C ARG A 56 -2.33 -13.39 -6.47
N ALA A 57 -2.75 -14.22 -7.43
CA ALA A 57 -2.83 -15.66 -7.24
C ALA A 57 -1.46 -16.27 -6.87
N ALA A 58 -0.39 -15.84 -7.54
CA ALA A 58 0.96 -16.33 -7.29
C ALA A 58 1.51 -15.94 -5.89
N LEU A 59 1.05 -14.81 -5.33
CA LEU A 59 1.37 -14.38 -3.97
C LEU A 59 0.53 -15.11 -2.92
N GLN A 60 -0.76 -15.35 -3.19
CA GLN A 60 -1.62 -16.16 -2.33
C GLN A 60 -1.10 -17.59 -2.19
N GLN A 61 -0.66 -18.19 -3.30
CA GLN A 61 -0.01 -19.51 -3.30
C GLN A 61 1.31 -19.52 -2.51
N ALA A 62 2.00 -18.37 -2.42
CA ALA A 62 3.20 -18.20 -1.61
C ALA A 62 2.90 -17.91 -0.13
N GLY A 63 1.62 -17.88 0.27
CA GLY A 63 1.18 -17.68 1.65
C GLY A 63 0.93 -16.21 2.05
N CYS A 64 1.00 -15.26 1.11
CA CYS A 64 0.66 -13.87 1.39
C CYS A 64 -0.85 -13.69 1.53
N THR A 65 -1.30 -12.99 2.57
CA THR A 65 -2.72 -12.75 2.86
C THR A 65 -3.10 -11.26 2.92
N GLU A 66 -2.11 -10.38 3.05
CA GLU A 66 -2.31 -8.93 3.22
C GLU A 66 -1.78 -8.14 2.01
N ARG A 67 -2.26 -6.90 1.84
CA ARG A 67 -1.77 -5.95 0.82
C ARG A 67 -1.84 -6.48 -0.63
N LEU A 68 -2.85 -7.32 -0.88
CA LEU A 68 -3.13 -7.94 -2.18
C LEU A 68 -4.19 -7.18 -3.02
N ASP A 69 -4.49 -5.95 -2.62
CA ASP A 69 -5.41 -5.04 -3.30
C ASP A 69 -4.89 -4.60 -4.68
N ASP A 70 -5.79 -4.25 -5.60
CA ASP A 70 -5.46 -3.85 -6.97
C ASP A 70 -4.41 -2.73 -7.03
N PRO A 71 -4.51 -1.63 -6.24
CA PRO A 71 -3.48 -0.60 -6.22
C PRO A 71 -2.09 -1.12 -5.88
N SER A 72 -1.96 -2.01 -4.89
CA SER A 72 -0.68 -2.62 -4.53
C SER A 72 -0.16 -3.49 -5.68
N MET A 73 -0.98 -4.38 -6.24
CA MET A 73 -0.56 -5.22 -7.38
C MET A 73 -0.08 -4.37 -8.56
N CYS A 74 -0.82 -3.32 -8.91
CA CYS A 74 -0.43 -2.42 -10.00
C CYS A 74 0.89 -1.69 -9.69
N ARG A 75 1.14 -1.26 -8.44
CA ARG A 75 2.41 -0.60 -8.07
C ARG A 75 3.61 -1.52 -8.29
N PHE A 76 3.54 -2.77 -7.80
CA PHE A 76 4.64 -3.73 -7.96
C PHE A 76 4.84 -4.14 -9.42
N LEU A 77 3.76 -4.36 -10.17
CA LEU A 77 3.84 -4.67 -11.61
C LEU A 77 4.45 -3.51 -12.41
N ARG A 78 3.99 -2.27 -12.20
CA ARG A 78 4.58 -1.10 -12.87
C ARG A 78 6.07 -0.94 -12.55
N ALA A 79 6.46 -1.13 -11.28
CA ALA A 79 7.86 -1.05 -10.86
C ALA A 79 8.77 -2.11 -11.51
N ARG A 80 8.19 -3.16 -12.11
CA ARG A 80 8.90 -4.24 -12.81
C ARG A 80 8.45 -4.41 -14.25
N LYS A 81 7.98 -3.33 -14.88
CA LYS A 81 7.58 -3.32 -16.31
C LYS A 81 6.58 -4.44 -16.67
N TRP A 82 5.68 -4.75 -15.74
CA TRP A 82 4.66 -5.80 -15.87
C TRP A 82 5.22 -7.23 -16.01
N ASP A 83 6.44 -7.48 -15.54
CA ASP A 83 6.98 -8.83 -15.33
C ASP A 83 6.47 -9.40 -14.00
N ILE A 84 5.72 -10.51 -14.08
CA ILE A 84 5.08 -11.14 -12.92
C ILE A 84 6.11 -11.72 -11.96
N ASN A 85 7.18 -12.35 -12.46
CA ASN A 85 8.15 -13.04 -11.62
C ASN A 85 8.98 -12.03 -10.84
N LEU A 86 9.45 -10.97 -11.51
CA LEU A 86 10.19 -9.89 -10.86
C LEU A 86 9.31 -9.10 -9.88
N ALA A 87 8.04 -8.87 -10.22
CA ALA A 87 7.09 -8.23 -9.31
C ALA A 87 6.81 -9.08 -8.07
N LYS A 88 6.65 -10.40 -8.24
CA LYS A 88 6.48 -11.35 -7.14
C LYS A 88 7.69 -11.36 -6.22
N GLU A 89 8.90 -11.44 -6.77
CA GLU A 89 10.14 -11.37 -6.00
C GLU A 89 10.23 -10.07 -5.20
N MET A 90 9.95 -8.93 -5.84
CA MET A 90 9.96 -7.62 -5.17
C MET A 90 8.93 -7.55 -4.03
N PHE A 91 7.73 -8.10 -4.22
CA PHE A 91 6.70 -8.13 -3.19
C PHE A 91 7.12 -8.99 -1.99
N LEU A 92 7.62 -10.21 -2.24
CA LEU A 92 8.07 -11.11 -1.17
C LEU A 92 9.24 -10.52 -0.38
N ASN A 93 10.17 -9.85 -1.06
CA ASN A 93 11.26 -9.12 -0.41
C ASN A 93 10.74 -7.95 0.43
N CYS A 94 9.71 -7.23 -0.04
CA CYS A 94 9.05 -6.17 0.73
C CYS A 94 8.39 -6.74 2.00
N GLU A 95 7.61 -7.81 1.88
CA GLU A 95 6.96 -8.46 3.04
C GLU A 95 7.98 -8.99 4.06
N LYS A 96 9.09 -9.56 3.57
CA LYS A 96 10.21 -9.98 4.42
C LYS A 96 10.81 -8.77 5.17
N TRP A 97 11.12 -7.69 4.46
CA TRP A 97 11.65 -6.46 5.07
C TRP A 97 10.67 -5.86 6.09
N ARG A 98 9.37 -5.81 5.79
CA ARG A 98 8.35 -5.29 6.71
C ARG A 98 8.37 -6.04 8.04
N ARG A 99 8.48 -7.37 7.98
CA ARG A 99 8.58 -8.24 9.17
C ARG A 99 9.88 -8.04 9.92
N GLU A 100 11.01 -7.99 9.22
CA GLU A 100 12.34 -7.83 9.84
C GLU A 100 12.53 -6.45 10.48
N PHE A 101 11.99 -5.40 9.85
CA PHE A 101 12.08 -4.02 10.35
C PHE A 101 10.99 -3.69 11.39
N GLY A 102 9.94 -4.50 11.49
CA GLY A 102 8.83 -4.27 12.42
C GLY A 102 7.88 -3.15 12.00
N VAL A 103 7.63 -3.00 10.69
CA VAL A 103 6.84 -1.89 10.13
C VAL A 103 5.43 -1.81 10.72
N ASP A 104 4.75 -2.94 10.85
CA ASP A 104 3.37 -2.98 11.37
C ASP A 104 3.29 -2.60 12.85
N GLU A 105 4.37 -2.79 13.60
CA GLU A 105 4.51 -2.36 15.00
C GLU A 105 4.81 -0.86 15.09
N ILE A 106 5.73 -0.38 14.25
CA ILE A 106 6.04 1.06 14.11
C ILE A 106 4.77 1.85 13.78
N ALA A 107 3.97 1.38 12.83
CA ALA A 107 2.72 2.03 12.43
C ALA A 107 1.74 2.25 13.61
N LYS A 108 1.74 1.33 14.58
CA LYS A 108 0.81 1.35 15.72
C LYS A 108 1.37 2.12 16.92
N ASN A 109 2.65 1.92 17.23
CA ASN A 109 3.18 2.21 18.57
C ASN A 109 4.36 3.19 18.56
N PHE A 110 4.88 3.60 17.40
CA PHE A 110 6.03 4.50 17.33
C PHE A 110 5.69 5.91 17.84
N GLN A 111 6.56 6.45 18.69
CA GLN A 111 6.50 7.82 19.20
C GLN A 111 7.81 8.55 18.92
N TYR A 112 7.68 9.80 18.47
CA TYR A 112 8.80 10.67 18.11
C TYR A 112 8.75 11.99 18.89
N PRO A 113 8.90 11.98 20.22
CA PRO A 113 8.81 13.18 21.06
C PRO A 113 9.83 14.26 20.70
N GLU A 114 10.98 13.88 20.14
CA GLU A 114 12.03 14.81 19.69
C GLU A 114 11.73 15.49 18.35
N LYS A 115 10.59 15.21 17.70
CA LYS A 115 10.23 15.73 16.37
C LYS A 115 10.39 17.24 16.24
N GLU A 116 9.94 18.00 17.25
CA GLU A 116 10.05 19.47 17.23
C GLU A 116 11.50 19.96 17.29
N ALA A 117 12.36 19.28 18.07
CA ALA A 117 13.77 19.61 18.16
C ALA A 117 14.51 19.27 16.86
N VAL A 118 14.20 18.11 16.26
CA VAL A 118 14.75 17.69 14.97
C VAL A 118 14.30 18.62 13.84
N SER A 119 13.03 19.06 13.84
CA SER A 119 12.48 19.93 12.79
C SER A 119 13.14 21.30 12.70
N LYS A 120 13.91 21.74 13.72
CA LYS A 120 14.70 22.98 13.66
C LYS A 120 15.90 22.87 12.70
N TYR A 121 16.43 21.66 12.55
CA TYR A 121 17.61 21.37 11.72
C TYR A 121 17.23 20.66 10.43
N TYR A 122 16.20 19.82 10.45
CA TYR A 122 15.69 19.13 9.27
C TYR A 122 14.16 19.22 9.22
N PRO A 123 13.62 20.33 8.70
CA PRO A 123 12.18 20.51 8.53
C PRO A 123 11.63 19.49 7.52
N GLN A 124 10.67 18.69 7.99
CA GLN A 124 9.92 17.71 7.19
C GLN A 124 8.44 17.84 7.52
N TYR A 125 7.59 18.12 6.53
CA TYR A 125 6.16 18.29 6.77
C TYR A 125 5.33 18.10 5.50
N TYR A 126 4.07 17.71 5.69
CA TYR A 126 3.05 17.78 4.66
C TYR A 126 2.40 19.16 4.65
N HIS A 127 2.04 19.68 3.48
CA HIS A 127 1.32 20.95 3.35
C HIS A 127 0.35 20.94 2.17
N LYS A 128 -0.95 20.88 2.46
CA LYS A 128 -2.03 20.90 1.46
C LYS A 128 -1.90 19.76 0.43
N THR A 129 -2.53 19.94 -0.73
CA THR A 129 -2.52 19.03 -1.86
C THR A 129 -2.15 19.76 -3.14
N ASP A 130 -1.62 19.03 -4.13
CA ASP A 130 -1.45 19.54 -5.49
C ASP A 130 -2.81 19.64 -6.23
N LYS A 131 -2.75 20.07 -7.50
CA LYS A 131 -3.93 20.21 -8.38
C LYS A 131 -4.68 18.90 -8.65
N ASP A 132 -4.04 17.76 -8.42
CA ASP A 132 -4.61 16.42 -8.62
C ASP A 132 -5.01 15.77 -7.29
N GLY A 133 -4.97 16.52 -6.18
CA GLY A 133 -5.32 16.04 -4.85
C GLY A 133 -4.23 15.26 -4.13
N ARG A 134 -2.99 15.20 -4.66
CA ARG A 134 -1.89 14.48 -4.02
C ARG A 134 -1.36 15.26 -2.83
N PRO A 135 -1.14 14.63 -1.66
CA PRO A 135 -0.52 15.30 -0.51
C PRO A 135 0.88 15.80 -0.86
N VAL A 136 1.16 17.08 -0.62
CA VAL A 136 2.49 17.65 -0.89
C VAL A 136 3.36 17.46 0.35
N TYR A 137 4.45 16.72 0.18
CA TYR A 137 5.47 16.51 1.20
C TYR A 137 6.68 17.42 0.91
N ILE A 138 7.16 18.14 1.91
CA ILE A 138 8.25 19.11 1.80
C ILE A 138 9.36 18.72 2.77
N GLU A 139 10.56 18.56 2.22
CA GLU A 139 11.80 18.38 2.96
C GLU A 139 12.78 19.52 2.66
N GLN A 140 13.30 20.17 3.69
CA GLN A 140 14.29 21.24 3.52
C GLN A 140 15.69 20.73 3.87
N LEU A 141 16.45 20.32 2.84
CA LEU A 141 17.78 19.73 3.02
C LEU A 141 18.91 20.77 3.17
N GLY A 142 18.72 21.99 2.66
CA GLY A 142 19.78 23.00 2.59
C GLY A 142 20.28 23.53 3.94
N GLY A 143 19.49 23.33 5.01
CA GLY A 143 19.82 23.79 6.37
C GLY A 143 20.21 22.67 7.35
N ILE A 144 20.43 21.44 6.87
CA ILE A 144 20.69 20.30 7.74
C ILE A 144 22.05 20.43 8.45
N ASP A 145 22.00 20.38 9.78
CA ASP A 145 23.18 20.22 10.65
C ASP A 145 23.14 18.82 11.28
N LEU A 146 23.77 17.85 10.60
CA LEU A 146 23.79 16.45 11.04
C LEU A 146 24.42 16.28 12.43
N LYS A 147 25.40 17.12 12.79
CA LYS A 147 26.08 17.02 14.08
C LYS A 147 25.11 17.35 15.22
N LYS A 148 24.40 18.47 15.11
CA LYS A 148 23.38 18.85 16.12
C LYS A 148 22.18 17.91 16.11
N MET A 149 21.83 17.37 14.95
CA MET A 149 20.76 16.37 14.87
C MET A 149 21.12 15.09 15.60
N TYR A 150 22.34 14.58 15.46
CA TYR A 150 22.77 13.37 16.15
C TYR A 150 22.99 13.54 17.65
N GLU A 151 23.00 14.78 18.16
CA GLU A 151 22.91 15.06 19.60
C GLU A 151 21.46 14.88 20.13
N ILE A 152 20.46 14.89 19.25
CA ILE A 152 19.02 14.85 19.59
C ILE A 152 18.39 13.49 19.26
N THR A 153 18.73 12.92 18.10
CA THR A 153 18.14 11.69 17.57
C THR A 153 19.21 10.78 16.97
N THR A 154 18.82 9.59 16.53
CA THR A 154 19.70 8.64 15.84
C THR A 154 19.22 8.41 14.42
N GLN A 155 20.12 7.95 13.55
CA GLN A 155 19.75 7.55 12.19
C GLN A 155 18.64 6.49 12.21
N GLU A 156 18.70 5.53 13.13
CA GLU A 156 17.67 4.49 13.29
C GLU A 156 16.30 5.11 13.61
N ARG A 157 16.22 6.04 14.56
CA ARG A 157 14.96 6.70 14.92
C ARG A 157 14.43 7.60 13.80
N MET A 158 15.31 8.25 13.05
CA MET A 158 14.92 8.98 11.83
C MET A 158 14.32 8.05 10.77
N MET A 159 14.92 6.87 10.57
CA MET A 159 14.39 5.86 9.65
C MET A 159 13.04 5.32 10.11
N GLN A 160 12.88 5.02 11.41
CA GLN A 160 11.59 4.62 11.98
C GLN A 160 10.53 5.71 11.81
N ASN A 161 10.89 6.98 12.01
CA ASN A 161 9.98 8.11 11.76
C ASN A 161 9.58 8.21 10.27
N LEU A 162 10.52 8.03 9.35
CA LEU A 162 10.21 8.04 7.91
C LEU A 162 9.24 6.91 7.53
N VAL A 163 9.50 5.69 8.02
CA VAL A 163 8.60 4.54 7.81
C VAL A 163 7.22 4.81 8.41
N TYR A 164 7.16 5.35 9.63
CA TYR A 164 5.92 5.73 10.29
C TYR A 164 5.10 6.74 9.48
N GLU A 165 5.74 7.80 8.96
CA GLU A 165 5.06 8.79 8.10
C GLU A 165 4.60 8.17 6.77
N TYR A 166 5.31 7.19 6.20
CA TYR A 166 4.85 6.44 5.03
C TYR A 166 3.66 5.53 5.31
N GLU A 167 3.64 4.81 6.42
CA GLU A 167 2.48 3.98 6.79
C GLU A 167 1.24 4.83 7.03
N LYS A 168 1.43 6.00 7.66
CA LYS A 168 0.42 7.05 7.78
C LYS A 168 -0.10 7.53 6.42
N PHE A 169 0.79 7.79 5.47
CA PHE A 169 0.41 8.22 4.12
C PHE A 169 -0.42 7.16 3.38
N VAL A 170 -0.11 5.87 3.58
CA VAL A 170 -0.83 4.75 2.95
C VAL A 170 -2.19 4.50 3.60
N ASP A 171 -2.40 4.86 4.87
CA ASP A 171 -3.69 4.70 5.55
C ASP A 171 -4.79 5.53 4.83
N PRO A 172 -5.84 4.88 4.29
CA PRO A 172 -6.95 5.57 3.63
C PRO A 172 -7.65 6.60 4.52
N ARG A 173 -7.56 6.46 5.85
CA ARG A 173 -8.14 7.39 6.82
C ARG A 173 -7.40 8.72 6.88
N LEU A 174 -6.10 8.75 6.56
CA LEU A 174 -5.32 9.98 6.50
C LEU A 174 -5.54 10.71 5.18
N VAL A 175 -5.58 9.99 4.05
CA VAL A 175 -5.84 10.58 2.73
C VAL A 175 -7.17 11.36 2.69
N LYS A 176 -8.21 10.87 3.39
CA LYS A 176 -9.51 11.57 3.49
C LYS A 176 -9.52 12.75 4.46
N ASN A 177 -8.60 12.83 5.42
CA ASN A 177 -8.58 13.81 6.51
C ASN A 177 -7.42 14.81 6.46
N LEU A 178 -6.56 14.78 5.43
CA LEU A 178 -5.44 15.72 5.29
C LEU A 178 -5.89 17.19 5.15
N SER A 179 -7.12 17.45 4.74
CA SER A 179 -7.72 18.80 4.76
C SER A 179 -7.94 19.36 6.17
N SER A 180 -8.11 18.50 7.19
CA SER A 180 -8.36 18.91 8.59
C SER A 180 -7.12 18.84 9.49
N LEU A 181 -6.06 18.12 9.07
CA LEU A 181 -4.87 17.84 9.90
C LEU A 181 -3.66 18.75 9.63
N LEU A 182 -3.74 19.66 8.64
CA LEU A 182 -2.61 20.50 8.23
C LEU A 182 -2.79 22.01 8.49
N THR A 183 -3.69 22.39 9.40
CA THR A 183 -3.73 23.77 9.90
C THR A 183 -2.60 23.96 10.91
N ARG A 184 -1.52 24.63 10.49
CA ARG A 184 -0.59 25.25 11.44
C ARG A 184 -1.38 26.17 12.38
N PRO A 185 -1.22 26.10 13.71
CA PRO A 185 -1.62 27.20 14.57
C PRO A 185 -0.80 28.45 14.17
N GLY A 186 -1.46 29.50 13.69
CA GLY A 186 -0.87 30.85 13.65
C GLY A 186 -0.30 31.36 12.32
N LEU A 187 -0.79 30.94 11.16
CA LEU A 187 -0.56 31.67 9.90
C LEU A 187 -1.91 32.00 9.25
N THR A 188 -2.46 33.16 9.62
CA THR A 188 -3.47 33.91 8.84
C THR A 188 -2.78 34.74 7.78
#